data_AF-A0A939I8Q8-F1
#
_entry.id   AF-A0A939I8Q8-F1
#
_cell.length_a   1.000
_cell.length_b   1.000
_cell.length_c   1.000
_cell.angle_alpha   90.00
_cell.angle_beta   90.00
_cell.angle_gamma   90.00
#
_symmetry.space_group_name_H-M   'P 1'
#
loop_
_entity.id
_entity.type
_entity.pdbx_description
1 polymer ?
#
loop_
_entity_poly.entity_id
_entity_poly.type
_entity_poly.pdbx_seq_one_letter_code
_entity_poly.pdbx_strand_id
1 'polypeptide(L)'
;MTVHTVVMVDDGYGDQRPAPGPSNTYSAWVQPVGDAAGWRAPVGAQVGWSPPVRRKIVFPPDTVIDKWSAISFEDDGDPGTRWAVVDPPRAHHGASDRMRFVTVIVEGGGQSGGSEAGP
;
A
#
# COMPACT_ATOMS: atom_id res chain seq x y z
N MET A 1 5.86 -9.15 5.57
CA MET A 1 5.10 -8.13 4.80
C MET A 1 5.28 -8.37 3.32
N THR A 2 4.20 -8.33 2.54
CA THR A 2 4.22 -8.74 1.13
C THR A 2 4.01 -7.56 0.20
N VAL A 3 4.93 -7.35 -0.73
CA VAL A 3 4.91 -6.31 -1.75
C VAL A 3 4.45 -6.93 -3.06
N HIS A 4 3.44 -6.35 -3.70
CA HIS A 4 2.92 -6.78 -5.00
C HIS A 4 3.40 -5.82 -6.09
N THR A 5 4.00 -6.33 -7.16
CA THR A 5 4.34 -5.50 -8.33
C THR A 5 3.12 -5.26 -9.22
N VAL A 6 3.27 -4.39 -10.22
CA VAL A 6 2.31 -4.19 -11.31
C VAL A 6 2.82 -4.92 -12.54
N VAL A 7 1.94 -5.67 -13.19
CA VAL A 7 2.12 -6.09 -14.59
C VAL A 7 1.05 -5.42 -15.45
N MET A 8 1.38 -5.14 -16.70
CA MET A 8 0.39 -4.67 -17.68
C MET A 8 -0.17 -5.89 -18.40
N VAL A 9 -1.48 -6.05 -18.38
CA VAL A 9 -2.20 -7.13 -19.08
C VAL A 9 -3.17 -6.53 -20.09
N ASP A 10 -3.46 -7.28 -21.15
CA ASP A 10 -4.47 -6.92 -22.13
C ASP A 10 -5.83 -6.71 -21.42
N ASP A 11 -6.50 -5.62 -21.76
CA ASP A 11 -7.81 -5.28 -21.23
C ASP A 11 -8.97 -5.88 -22.04
N GLY A 12 -8.68 -6.52 -23.17
CA GLY A 12 -9.66 -7.12 -24.08
C GLY A 12 -10.27 -6.14 -25.09
N TYR A 13 -9.85 -4.87 -25.06
CA TYR A 13 -10.29 -3.79 -25.96
C TYR A 13 -9.15 -3.23 -26.82
N GLY A 14 -7.98 -3.86 -26.78
CA GLY A 14 -6.80 -3.46 -27.55
C GLY A 14 -5.87 -2.50 -26.82
N ASP A 15 -6.08 -2.29 -25.52
CA ASP A 15 -5.19 -1.51 -24.65
C ASP A 15 -4.67 -2.38 -23.49
N GLN A 16 -3.87 -1.78 -22.61
CA GLN A 16 -3.31 -2.44 -21.44
C GLN A 16 -3.88 -1.86 -20.14
N ARG A 17 -4.20 -2.74 -19.21
CA ARG A 17 -4.58 -2.38 -17.83
C ARG A 17 -3.56 -2.89 -16.81
N PRO A 18 -3.37 -2.18 -15.69
CA PRO A 18 -2.56 -2.69 -14.59
C PRO A 18 -3.27 -3.88 -13.92
N ALA A 19 -2.51 -4.93 -13.63
CA ALA A 19 -2.93 -6.09 -12.86
C ALA A 19 -1.89 -6.47 -11.80
N PRO A 20 -2.28 -7.21 -10.75
CA PRO A 20 -1.34 -7.70 -9.75
C PRO A 20 -0.24 -8.56 -10.40
N GLY A 21 1.01 -8.16 -10.21
CA GLY A 21 2.18 -8.90 -10.63
C GLY A 21 2.69 -9.86 -9.55
N PRO A 22 3.90 -10.44 -9.76
CA PRO A 22 4.60 -11.21 -8.74
C PRO A 22 4.72 -10.47 -7.41
N SER A 23 4.83 -11.22 -6.33
CA SER A 23 5.00 -10.67 -4.97
C SER A 23 6.28 -11.13 -4.31
N ASN A 24 6.89 -10.25 -3.53
CA ASN A 24 8.05 -10.54 -2.69
C ASN A 24 7.74 -10.22 -1.23
N THR A 25 8.31 -11.00 -0.32
CA THR A 25 8.16 -10.80 1.12
C THR A 25 9.42 -10.15 1.69
N TYR A 26 9.22 -9.10 2.49
CA TYR A 26 10.29 -8.40 3.19
C TYR A 26 9.98 -8.27 4.68
N SER A 27 11.04 -8.23 5.48
CA SER A 27 10.99 -7.61 6.79
C SER A 27 10.98 -6.09 6.63
N ALA A 28 10.16 -5.40 7.39
CA ALA A 28 10.02 -3.95 7.29
C ALA A 28 9.59 -3.36 8.63
N TRP A 29 9.96 -2.10 8.85
CA TRP A 29 9.48 -1.30 9.97
C TRP A 29 8.32 -0.42 9.53
N VAL A 30 7.23 -0.44 10.28
CA VAL A 30 6.02 0.32 9.99
C VAL A 30 5.90 1.48 10.97
N GLN A 31 5.77 2.70 10.45
CA GLN A 31 5.52 3.90 11.23
C GLN A 31 4.15 4.47 10.84
N PRO A 32 3.21 4.61 11.79
CA PRO A 32 1.98 5.36 11.56
C PRO A 32 2.30 6.81 11.21
N VAL A 33 1.70 7.35 10.15
CA VAL A 33 1.87 8.76 9.75
C VAL A 33 0.72 9.63 10.28
N GLY A 34 -0.32 9.00 10.84
CA GLY A 34 -1.54 9.63 11.31
C GLY A 34 -2.73 9.36 10.39
N ASP A 35 -3.89 9.88 10.78
CA ASP A 35 -4.96 10.16 9.83
C ASP A 35 -4.42 11.06 8.73
N ALA A 36 -4.92 10.95 7.50
CA ALA A 36 -4.49 11.83 6.42
C ALA A 36 -4.87 13.28 6.80
N ALA A 37 -3.95 14.00 7.45
CA ALA A 37 -4.21 15.29 8.09
C ALA A 37 -4.84 16.26 7.08
N GLY A 38 -6.11 16.61 7.30
CA GLY A 38 -6.90 17.47 6.41
C GLY A 38 -7.95 16.77 5.54
N TRP A 39 -8.10 15.44 5.62
CA TRP A 39 -9.17 14.76 4.91
C TRP A 39 -10.55 15.09 5.49
N ARG A 40 -11.45 15.59 4.64
CA ARG A 40 -12.87 15.78 4.96
C ARG A 40 -13.65 14.63 4.34
N ALA A 41 -14.50 13.97 5.12
CA ALA A 41 -15.37 12.92 4.61
C ALA A 41 -16.09 13.41 3.33
N PRO A 42 -16.16 12.60 2.25
CA PRO A 42 -16.87 12.97 1.05
C PRO A 42 -18.34 13.27 1.38
N VAL A 43 -18.95 14.20 0.66
CA VAL A 43 -20.40 14.38 0.72
C VAL A 43 -21.04 13.08 0.24
N GLY A 44 -21.75 12.38 1.14
CA GLY A 44 -22.33 11.06 0.88
C GLY A 44 -21.58 9.87 1.51
N ALA A 45 -20.58 10.09 2.36
CA ALA A 45 -19.98 9.02 3.16
C ALA A 45 -21.06 8.30 3.97
N GLN A 46 -21.18 6.98 3.78
CA GLN A 46 -22.17 6.16 4.48
C GLN A 46 -21.81 5.99 5.97
N VAL A 47 -22.81 5.69 6.79
CA VAL A 47 -22.61 5.31 8.20
C VAL A 47 -21.67 4.09 8.25
N GLY A 48 -20.60 4.19 9.04
CA GLY A 48 -19.56 3.15 9.12
C GLY A 48 -18.36 3.36 8.19
N TRP A 49 -18.32 4.42 7.39
CA TRP A 49 -17.12 4.80 6.63
C TRP A 49 -16.01 5.29 7.57
N SER A 50 -14.83 4.69 7.48
CA SER A 50 -13.62 5.15 8.15
C SER A 50 -12.76 5.98 7.19
N PRO A 51 -12.14 7.07 7.66
CA PRO A 51 -11.15 7.79 6.86
C PRO A 51 -9.95 6.89 6.53
N PRO A 52 -9.31 7.12 5.38
CA PRO A 52 -8.07 6.44 5.05
C PRO A 52 -6.96 6.80 6.05
N VAL A 53 -6.18 5.80 6.41
CA VAL A 53 -5.01 5.88 7.29
C VAL A 53 -3.75 5.75 6.46
N ARG A 54 -2.70 6.51 6.80
CA ARG A 54 -1.40 6.44 6.13
C ARG A 54 -0.33 5.82 7.00
N ARG A 55 0.55 5.05 6.35
CA ARG A 55 1.71 4.42 6.98
C ARG A 55 2.95 4.66 6.14
N LYS A 56 4.04 5.02 6.80
CA LYS A 56 5.37 5.05 6.21
C LYS A 56 6.01 3.73 6.53
N ILE A 57 6.52 3.06 5.50
CA ILE A 57 7.19 1.78 5.66
C ILE A 57 8.65 1.94 5.29
N VAL A 58 9.52 1.38 6.13
CA VAL A 58 10.97 1.40 5.99
C VAL A 58 11.44 -0.02 5.75
N PHE A 59 12.10 -0.24 4.61
CA PHE A 59 12.62 -1.53 4.20
C PHE A 59 14.16 -1.55 4.23
N PRO A 60 14.75 -2.76 4.32
CA PRO A 60 16.16 -3.00 4.07
C PRO A 60 16.67 -2.45 2.73
N PRO A 61 17.97 -2.13 2.60
CA PRO A 61 18.53 -1.50 1.41
C PRO A 61 18.58 -2.41 0.17
N ASP A 62 18.51 -3.72 0.34
CA ASP A 62 18.48 -4.74 -0.72
C ASP A 62 17.07 -4.97 -1.29
N THR A 63 16.08 -4.20 -0.83
CA THR A 63 14.72 -4.25 -1.34
C THR A 63 14.66 -3.81 -2.79
N VAL A 64 14.07 -4.64 -3.64
CA VAL A 64 13.95 -4.38 -5.08
C VAL A 64 12.87 -3.31 -5.31
N ILE A 65 13.31 -2.15 -5.79
CA ILE A 65 12.41 -1.05 -6.18
C ILE A 65 11.95 -1.29 -7.62
N ASP A 66 10.64 -1.47 -7.80
CA ASP A 66 9.97 -1.58 -9.10
C ASP A 66 8.59 -0.86 -9.00
N LYS A 67 7.73 -0.98 -10.02
CA LYS A 67 6.34 -0.53 -9.94
C LYS A 67 5.56 -1.37 -8.94
N TRP A 68 5.39 -0.86 -7.73
CA TRP A 68 4.59 -1.51 -6.68
C TRP A 68 3.12 -1.08 -6.77
N SER A 69 2.20 -2.04 -6.73
CA SER A 69 0.76 -1.80 -6.76
C SER A 69 0.16 -1.68 -5.36
N ALA A 70 0.54 -2.59 -4.47
CA ALA A 70 -0.01 -2.69 -3.14
C ALA A 70 0.93 -3.41 -2.19
N ILE A 71 0.70 -3.23 -0.90
CA ILE A 71 1.39 -3.91 0.19
C ILE A 71 0.36 -4.56 1.10
N SER A 72 0.62 -5.79 1.56
CA SER A 72 -0.19 -6.47 2.57
C SER A 72 0.64 -6.79 3.82
N PHE A 73 0.00 -6.63 4.98
CA PHE A 73 0.59 -6.95 6.28
C PHE A 73 0.14 -8.35 6.71
N GLU A 74 1.08 -9.14 7.23
CA GLU A 74 0.80 -10.52 7.66
C GLU A 74 0.27 -10.57 9.10
N ASP A 75 0.66 -9.63 9.97
CA ASP A 75 0.46 -9.72 11.43
C ASP A 75 -0.49 -8.67 12.03
N ASP A 76 -1.11 -7.81 11.22
CA ASP A 76 -1.69 -6.56 11.73
C ASP A 76 -3.19 -6.61 12.03
N GLY A 77 -3.68 -7.76 12.52
CA GLY A 77 -5.09 -7.97 12.92
C GLY A 77 -6.09 -8.03 11.75
N ASP A 78 -5.67 -7.68 10.54
CA ASP A 78 -6.43 -7.77 9.29
C ASP A 78 -5.56 -8.36 8.16
N PRO A 79 -5.17 -9.65 8.29
CA PRO A 79 -4.27 -10.31 7.36
C PRO A 79 -4.89 -10.40 5.95
N GLY A 80 -4.15 -9.93 4.95
CA GLY A 80 -4.57 -9.94 3.55
C GLY A 80 -5.17 -8.63 3.04
N THR A 81 -5.41 -7.64 3.90
CA THR A 81 -5.82 -6.31 3.45
C THR A 81 -4.71 -5.64 2.65
N ARG A 82 -5.06 -5.20 1.43
CA ARG A 82 -4.16 -4.51 0.51
C ARG A 82 -4.18 -3.01 0.78
N TRP A 83 -3.00 -2.46 1.01
CA TRP A 83 -2.75 -1.04 1.17
C TRP A 83 -2.17 -0.49 -0.13
N ALA A 84 -2.75 0.59 -0.63
CA ALA A 84 -2.33 1.22 -1.88
C ALA A 84 -1.04 2.01 -1.67
N VAL A 85 -0.11 1.94 -2.61
CA VAL A 85 1.09 2.80 -2.62
C VAL A 85 0.68 4.21 -3.08
N VAL A 86 0.90 5.22 -2.22
CA VAL A 86 0.52 6.62 -2.50
C VAL A 86 1.74 7.55 -2.63
N ASP A 87 2.88 7.18 -2.07
CA ASP A 87 4.19 7.77 -2.39
C ASP A 87 5.11 6.61 -2.82
N PRO A 88 5.63 6.61 -4.06
CA PRO A 88 6.42 5.50 -4.58
C PRO A 88 7.66 5.20 -3.72
N PRO A 89 8.16 3.95 -3.75
CA PRO A 89 9.37 3.56 -3.04
C PRO A 89 10.58 4.41 -3.45
N ARG A 90 11.31 4.93 -2.45
CA ARG A 90 12.53 5.74 -2.62
C ARG A 90 13.69 5.12 -1.86
N ALA A 91 14.82 4.93 -2.55
CA ALA A 91 16.07 4.57 -1.91
C ALA A 91 16.70 5.79 -1.24
N HIS A 92 17.17 5.60 -0.02
CA HIS A 92 17.92 6.59 0.74
C HIS A 92 19.36 6.11 0.91
N HIS A 93 20.30 7.05 0.81
CA HIS A 93 21.71 6.80 1.04
C HIS A 93 22.23 7.87 2.00
N GLY A 94 22.77 7.44 3.13
CA GLY A 94 23.46 8.32 4.07
C GLY A 94 24.97 8.11 4.05
N ALA A 95 25.66 8.71 5.03
CA ALA A 95 27.13 8.66 5.14
C ALA A 95 27.70 7.26 5.45
N SER A 96 26.85 6.26 5.73
CA SER A 96 27.27 4.88 5.98
C SER A 96 26.24 3.88 5.47
N ASP A 97 26.64 2.61 5.33
CA ASP A 97 25.76 1.53 4.89
C ASP A 97 24.56 1.32 5.84
N ARG A 98 24.70 1.65 7.12
CA ARG A 98 23.60 1.60 8.11
C ARG A 98 22.51 2.66 7.87
N MET A 99 22.80 3.66 7.06
CA MET A 99 21.84 4.72 6.69
C MET A 99 21.22 4.45 5.32
N ARG A 100 21.42 3.26 4.74
CA ARG A 100 20.77 2.85 3.50
C ARG A 100 19.48 2.11 3.82
N PHE A 101 18.37 2.58 3.27
CA PHE A 101 17.06 1.98 3.44
C PHE A 101 16.14 2.45 2.31
N VAL A 102 15.03 1.76 2.12
CA VAL A 102 13.97 2.16 1.18
C VAL A 102 12.76 2.61 1.96
N THR A 103 12.10 3.70 1.55
CA THR A 103 10.83 4.13 2.14
C THR A 103 9.71 4.19 1.12
N VAL A 104 8.50 3.86 1.55
CA VAL A 104 7.25 4.05 0.79
C VAL A 104 6.18 4.62 1.73
N ILE A 105 5.20 5.33 1.19
CA ILE A 105 3.98 5.66 1.93
C ILE A 105 2.83 4.88 1.32
N VAL A 106 2.08 4.19 2.18
CA VAL A 106 0.86 3.48 1.81
C VAL A 106 -0.36 4.05 2.51
N GLU A 107 -1.51 3.83 1.89
CA GLU A 107 -2.81 4.23 2.40
C GLU A 107 -3.79 3.04 2.38
N GLY A 108 -4.60 2.92 3.43
CA GLY A 108 -5.59 1.86 3.60
C GLY A 108 -6.69 2.28 4.56
N GLY A 109 -7.76 1.51 4.69
CA GLY A 109 -8.84 1.81 5.65
C GLY A 109 -9.96 2.74 5.15
N GLY A 110 -10.10 2.95 3.84
CA GLY A 110 -11.26 3.60 3.23
C GLY A 110 -12.28 2.59 2.69
N GLN A 111 -12.79 1.69 3.52
CA GLN A 111 -13.88 0.80 3.11
C GLN A 111 -15.22 1.43 3.48
N SER A 112 -15.99 1.84 2.46
CA SER A 112 -17.45 1.85 2.60
C SER A 112 -17.90 0.40 2.78
N GLY A 113 -18.63 0.11 3.87
CA GLY A 113 -19.17 -1.21 4.15
C GLY A 113 -19.84 -1.79 2.90
N GLY A 114 -19.25 -2.87 2.38
CA GLY A 114 -19.60 -3.40 1.07
C GLY A 114 -19.40 -4.90 1.02
N SER A 115 -19.90 -5.59 2.04
CA SER A 115 -20.29 -7.00 1.91
C SER A 115 -21.64 -7.17 2.60
N GLU A 116 -22.67 -6.61 1.96
CA GLU A 116 -23.99 -7.22 1.96
C GLU A 116 -23.85 -8.52 1.14
N ALA A 117 -23.41 -9.59 1.81
CA ALA A 117 -23.58 -10.94 1.29
C ALA A 117 -24.99 -11.38 1.69
N GLY A 118 -25.95 -11.14 0.82
CA GLY A 118 -27.20 -11.91 0.77
C GLY A 118 -27.17 -12.86 -0.42
N PRO A 119 -28.07 -13.86 -0.49
CA PRO A 119 -29.16 -14.19 0.44
C PRO A 119 -28.82 -15.28 1.46
#